data_AF-A0A1M5NFX3-F1
#
_entry.id   AF-A0A1M5NFX3-F1
#
_cell.length_a   1.000
_cell.length_b   1.000
_cell.length_c   1.000
_cell.angle_alpha   90.00
_cell.angle_beta   90.00
_cell.angle_gamma   90.00
#
_symmetry.space_group_name_H-M   'P 1'
#
loop_
_entity.id
_entity.type
_entity.pdbx_description
1 polymer ?
#
loop_
_entity_poly.entity_id
_entity_poly.type
_entity_poly.pdbx_seq_one_letter_code
_entity_poly.pdbx_strand_id
1 'polypeptide(L)'
;MSVRSAASPTQAIHGVADMRVLPVSLLLAAAMVLGGTATVGLRSDMLLQLLSIPVLMLALRPSSGVFALPQARLPIVLMLATAAVMILQLVPLPPWIWTRLPGRAIALQSLELAGVPATWQSLSLSYHLTVYSLLSLLAPAAVFLSIVTLGSKQRQYVISVVLVGGLLNVIWAQLQIVSLSAISISIHQLGNIGYAIGSFSNRNHFSAMIYMLAPLSIALMLDARRHTHGRMRFFVIGAVSFVFFLLGLLISFSRAGIGIGTVAIMACLIIVRRERSGQHLSRPMLIGGAIAAVAVVGMLVLNAFDLLGERGLVDDARVLMLSNTIDLITRYPGFGSGFGTFAKVYQIGEAPETIRYYYINHAHNDWLEMLVEGGLPVAIIIIAGVVWLARRIYSAWKVPTGDGYQNVLAEAATISIVAVLLHSTMDYPLRTTALASIFALLCALVCDAPRTARGSSGSHPRHSSR
;
A
#
# COMPACT_ATOMS: atom_id res chain seq x y z
N MET A 1 -36.58 -39.00 -22.56
CA MET A 1 -35.50 -38.82 -21.55
C MET A 1 -34.50 -37.82 -22.11
N SER A 2 -34.62 -36.55 -21.76
CA SER A 2 -33.66 -35.52 -22.20
C SER A 2 -32.47 -35.49 -21.24
N VAL A 3 -31.28 -35.72 -21.78
CA VAL A 3 -30.03 -35.64 -21.04
C VAL A 3 -29.75 -34.16 -20.78
N ARG A 4 -29.94 -33.73 -19.52
CA ARG A 4 -29.46 -32.43 -19.04
C ARG A 4 -27.94 -32.42 -19.14
N SER A 5 -27.44 -31.66 -20.12
CA SER A 5 -26.04 -31.25 -20.24
C SER A 5 -25.60 -30.58 -18.94
N ALA A 6 -24.85 -31.30 -18.11
CA ALA A 6 -24.17 -30.73 -16.95
C ALA A 6 -23.16 -29.69 -17.44
N ALA A 7 -23.36 -28.44 -17.03
CA ALA A 7 -22.42 -27.35 -17.29
C ALA A 7 -21.03 -27.74 -16.77
N SER A 8 -20.00 -27.58 -17.61
CA SER A 8 -18.61 -27.79 -17.22
C SER A 8 -18.25 -26.91 -16.00
N PRO A 9 -17.37 -27.36 -15.08
CA PRO A 9 -16.95 -26.58 -13.91
C PRO A 9 -16.40 -25.19 -14.27
N THR A 10 -15.90 -25.04 -15.49
CA THR A 10 -15.37 -23.79 -16.05
C THR A 10 -16.45 -22.74 -16.34
N GLN A 11 -17.67 -23.13 -16.72
CA GLN A 11 -18.75 -22.17 -17.01
C GLN A 11 -19.41 -21.58 -15.74
N ALA A 12 -19.43 -22.33 -14.64
CA ALA A 12 -19.93 -21.83 -13.36
C ALA A 12 -19.03 -20.74 -12.74
N ILE A 13 -17.75 -20.70 -13.11
CA ILE A 13 -16.77 -19.71 -12.63
C ILE A 13 -16.97 -18.34 -13.32
N HIS A 14 -17.54 -18.31 -14.53
CA HIS A 14 -17.70 -17.06 -15.30
C HIS A 14 -18.90 -16.19 -14.87
N GLY A 15 -19.93 -16.75 -14.25
CA GLY A 15 -21.11 -15.98 -13.77
C GLY A 15 -20.91 -15.26 -12.44
N VAL A 16 -19.95 -15.70 -11.63
CA VAL A 16 -19.66 -15.11 -10.29
C VAL A 16 -18.69 -13.90 -10.40
N ALA A 17 -18.16 -13.65 -11.60
CA ALA A 17 -17.09 -12.68 -11.85
C ALA A 17 -17.54 -11.20 -11.91
N ASP A 18 -18.84 -10.90 -11.91
CA ASP A 18 -19.35 -9.51 -11.94
C ASP A 18 -19.66 -8.93 -10.55
N MET A 19 -20.13 -9.75 -9.59
CA MET A 19 -20.65 -9.24 -8.30
C MET A 19 -19.57 -8.66 -7.38
N ARG A 20 -18.28 -8.93 -7.62
CA ARG A 20 -17.17 -8.46 -6.75
C ARG A 20 -16.52 -7.17 -7.21
N VAL A 21 -16.60 -6.85 -8.51
CA VAL A 21 -15.91 -5.69 -9.11
C VAL A 21 -16.44 -4.39 -8.53
N LEU A 22 -17.76 -4.24 -8.47
CA LEU A 22 -18.39 -3.04 -7.92
C LEU A 22 -18.08 -2.87 -6.43
N PRO A 23 -18.29 -3.86 -5.53
CA PRO A 23 -17.96 -3.70 -4.11
C PRO A 23 -16.50 -3.38 -3.83
N VAL A 24 -15.53 -4.06 -4.46
CA VAL A 24 -14.10 -3.75 -4.23
C VAL A 24 -13.72 -2.38 -4.79
N SER A 25 -14.33 -1.96 -5.91
CA SER A 25 -14.10 -0.63 -6.48
C SER A 25 -14.65 0.47 -5.58
N LEU A 26 -15.84 0.27 -5.00
CA LEU A 26 -16.44 1.19 -4.03
C LEU A 26 -15.61 1.27 -2.74
N LEU A 27 -15.11 0.14 -2.24
CA LEU A 27 -14.23 0.11 -1.08
C LEU A 27 -12.92 0.87 -1.34
N LEU A 28 -12.30 0.66 -2.50
CA LEU A 28 -11.08 1.39 -2.88
C LEU A 28 -11.33 2.89 -3.04
N ALA A 29 -12.42 3.27 -3.71
CA ALA A 29 -12.81 4.68 -3.85
C ALA A 29 -13.07 5.33 -2.49
N ALA A 30 -13.82 4.65 -1.60
CA ALA A 30 -14.06 5.12 -0.24
C ALA A 30 -12.75 5.22 0.56
N ALA A 31 -11.86 4.24 0.45
CA ALA A 31 -10.57 4.27 1.13
C ALA A 31 -9.71 5.47 0.69
N MET A 32 -9.70 5.80 -0.61
CA MET A 32 -8.97 6.96 -1.13
C MET A 32 -9.55 8.32 -0.71
N VAL A 33 -10.80 8.36 -0.23
CA VAL A 33 -11.46 9.58 0.24
C VAL A 33 -11.41 9.70 1.78
N LEU A 34 -11.59 8.59 2.49
CA LEU A 34 -11.77 8.57 3.95
C LEU A 34 -10.55 8.05 4.72
N GLY A 35 -9.67 7.31 4.06
CA GLY A 35 -8.58 6.56 4.69
C GLY A 35 -7.22 7.25 4.59
N GLY A 36 -7.18 8.58 4.42
CA GLY A 36 -5.96 9.36 4.16
C GLY A 36 -5.17 9.77 5.41
N THR A 37 -5.60 9.31 6.59
CA THR A 37 -5.02 9.60 7.90
C THR A 37 -4.35 8.35 8.48
N ALA A 38 -3.27 8.54 9.24
CA ALA A 38 -2.59 7.47 9.98
C ALA A 38 -3.06 7.38 11.44
N THR A 39 -3.91 8.31 11.88
CA THR A 39 -4.44 8.30 13.25
C THR A 39 -5.37 7.12 13.46
N VAL A 40 -5.05 6.30 14.46
CA VAL A 40 -5.82 5.09 14.79
C VAL A 40 -7.15 5.45 15.45
N GLY A 41 -8.25 4.81 15.03
CA GLY A 41 -9.53 4.83 15.73
C GLY A 41 -10.48 5.96 15.32
N LEU A 42 -10.30 6.55 14.13
CA LEU A 42 -11.20 7.57 13.61
C LEU A 42 -12.53 6.97 13.10
N ARG A 43 -13.59 7.80 13.09
CA ARG A 43 -14.90 7.39 12.55
C ARG A 43 -14.83 6.99 11.07
N SER A 44 -13.93 7.62 10.31
CA SER A 44 -13.68 7.29 8.91
C SER A 44 -13.13 5.87 8.73
N ASP A 45 -12.22 5.43 9.60
CA ASP A 45 -11.70 4.06 9.58
C ASP A 45 -12.78 3.05 9.93
N MET A 46 -13.64 3.35 10.91
CA MET A 46 -14.77 2.50 11.27
C MET A 46 -15.71 2.27 10.08
N LEU A 47 -15.99 3.31 9.29
CA LEU A 47 -16.80 3.17 8.07
C LEU A 47 -16.13 2.27 7.04
N LEU A 48 -14.83 2.43 6.82
CA LEU A 48 -14.07 1.57 5.89
C LEU A 48 -14.02 0.12 6.36
N GLN A 49 -13.89 -0.11 7.66
CA GLN A 49 -13.95 -1.43 8.28
C GLN A 49 -15.33 -2.07 8.05
N LEU A 50 -16.42 -1.33 8.29
CA LEU A 50 -17.78 -1.84 8.03
C LEU A 50 -18.01 -2.14 6.54
N LEU A 51 -17.56 -1.27 5.63
CA LEU A 51 -17.66 -1.48 4.19
C LEU A 51 -16.84 -2.68 3.70
N SER A 52 -15.75 -3.01 4.41
CA SER A 52 -14.88 -4.14 4.05
C SER A 52 -15.51 -5.51 4.35
N ILE A 53 -16.43 -5.60 5.32
CA ILE A 53 -17.09 -6.87 5.72
C ILE A 53 -17.84 -7.53 4.55
N PRO A 54 -18.79 -6.87 3.84
CA PRO A 54 -19.47 -7.51 2.72
C PRO A 54 -18.51 -7.87 1.58
N VAL A 55 -17.47 -7.06 1.35
CA VAL A 55 -16.43 -7.35 0.34
C VAL A 55 -15.65 -8.62 0.70
N LEU A 56 -15.23 -8.76 1.96
CA LEU A 56 -14.58 -9.97 2.48
C LEU A 56 -15.47 -11.20 2.37
N MET A 57 -16.74 -11.08 2.75
CA MET A 57 -17.70 -12.19 2.66
C MET A 57 -17.87 -12.66 1.21
N LEU A 58 -17.86 -11.75 0.23
CA LEU A 58 -17.90 -12.10 -1.19
C LEU A 58 -16.60 -12.73 -1.69
N ALA A 59 -15.44 -12.26 -1.20
CA ALA A 59 -14.12 -12.77 -1.58
C ALA A 59 -13.84 -14.17 -1.00
N LEU A 60 -14.33 -14.46 0.21
CA LEU A 60 -14.10 -15.73 0.91
C LEU A 60 -15.07 -16.85 0.54
N ARG A 61 -16.06 -16.62 -0.33
CA ARG A 61 -16.98 -17.67 -0.78
C ARG A 61 -16.20 -18.82 -1.41
N PRO A 62 -16.55 -20.11 -1.19
CA PRO A 62 -15.86 -21.24 -1.82
C PRO A 62 -15.78 -21.14 -3.35
N SER A 63 -16.80 -20.56 -3.98
CA SER A 63 -16.86 -20.29 -5.42
C SER A 63 -15.89 -19.20 -5.91
N SER A 64 -15.14 -18.54 -5.02
CA SER A 64 -14.12 -17.56 -5.39
C SER A 64 -12.83 -18.17 -5.88
N GLY A 65 -12.53 -19.40 -5.46
CA GLY A 65 -11.26 -20.04 -5.79
C GLY A 65 -10.03 -19.42 -5.12
N VAL A 66 -10.18 -18.47 -4.17
CA VAL A 66 -9.06 -17.82 -3.45
C VAL A 66 -8.06 -18.87 -2.94
N PHE A 67 -8.56 -19.91 -2.27
CA PHE A 67 -7.72 -20.95 -1.65
C PHE A 67 -7.09 -21.92 -2.66
N ALA A 68 -7.57 -21.93 -3.91
CA ALA A 68 -7.05 -22.77 -4.97
C ALA A 68 -5.81 -22.16 -5.65
N LEU A 69 -5.51 -20.87 -5.43
CA LEU A 69 -4.39 -20.15 -6.05
C LEU A 69 -3.09 -20.35 -5.26
N PRO A 70 -2.12 -21.17 -5.73
CA PRO A 70 -0.91 -21.45 -4.96
C PRO A 70 -0.05 -20.20 -4.75
N GLN A 71 -0.12 -19.26 -5.69
CA GLN A 71 0.68 -18.05 -5.68
C GLN A 71 0.25 -17.04 -4.60
N ALA A 72 -1.03 -17.10 -4.20
CA ALA A 72 -1.63 -16.25 -3.17
C ALA A 72 -1.53 -16.85 -1.76
N ARG A 73 -1.18 -18.14 -1.61
CA ARG A 73 -1.14 -18.83 -0.32
C ARG A 73 -0.21 -18.16 0.69
N LEU A 74 1.02 -17.85 0.29
CA LEU A 74 1.99 -17.25 1.21
C LEU A 74 1.54 -15.85 1.69
N PRO A 75 1.12 -14.91 0.82
CA PRO A 75 0.53 -13.64 1.27
C PRO A 75 -0.64 -13.79 2.23
N ILE A 76 -1.54 -14.74 1.96
CA ILE A 76 -2.68 -15.02 2.85
C ILE A 76 -2.19 -15.51 4.21
N VAL A 77 -1.23 -16.43 4.24
CA VAL A 77 -0.63 -16.94 5.48
C VAL A 77 0.07 -15.81 6.24
N LEU A 78 0.82 -14.93 5.56
CA LEU A 78 1.48 -13.79 6.20
C LEU A 78 0.46 -12.82 6.80
N MET A 79 -0.62 -12.51 6.07
CA MET A 79 -1.70 -11.65 6.55
C MET A 79 -2.42 -12.25 7.77
N LEU A 80 -2.71 -13.55 7.74
CA LEU A 80 -3.30 -14.26 8.87
C LEU A 80 -2.32 -14.35 10.06
N ALA A 81 -1.03 -14.51 9.81
CA ALA A 81 0.00 -14.52 10.84
C ALA A 81 0.10 -13.14 11.53
N THR A 82 0.05 -12.04 10.79
CA THR A 82 0.00 -10.69 11.37
C THR A 82 -1.23 -10.52 12.25
N ALA A 83 -2.40 -10.93 11.77
CA ALA A 83 -3.64 -10.90 12.57
C ALA A 83 -3.53 -11.80 13.83
N ALA A 84 -2.93 -12.98 13.71
CA ALA A 84 -2.72 -13.89 14.82
C ALA A 84 -1.80 -13.30 15.89
N VAL A 85 -0.72 -12.60 15.50
CA VAL A 85 0.14 -11.88 16.44
C VAL A 85 -0.65 -10.81 17.20
N MET A 86 -1.46 -10.02 16.51
CA MET A 86 -2.32 -9.01 17.15
C MET A 86 -3.35 -9.64 18.09
N ILE A 87 -3.95 -10.78 17.73
CA ILE A 87 -4.88 -11.52 18.60
C ILE A 87 -4.14 -12.05 19.84
N LEU A 88 -2.94 -12.61 19.68
CA LEU A 88 -2.11 -13.06 20.80
C LEU A 88 -1.76 -11.89 21.75
N GLN A 89 -1.52 -10.70 21.21
CA GLN A 89 -1.30 -9.49 22.01
C GLN A 89 -2.53 -9.09 22.85
N LEU A 90 -3.74 -9.50 22.48
CA LEU A 90 -4.95 -9.23 23.26
C LEU A 90 -5.20 -10.23 24.40
N VAL A 91 -4.46 -11.34 24.45
CA VAL A 91 -4.66 -12.37 25.48
C VAL A 91 -4.27 -11.80 26.86
N PRO A 92 -5.17 -11.87 27.86
CA PRO A 92 -4.87 -11.46 29.22
C PRO A 92 -3.93 -12.49 29.87
N LEU A 93 -2.85 -11.99 30.47
CA LEU A 93 -1.87 -12.78 31.20
C LEU A 93 -2.07 -12.59 32.70
N PRO A 94 -1.84 -13.64 33.51
CA PRO A 94 -1.89 -13.51 34.95
C PRO A 94 -0.77 -12.59 35.46
N PRO A 95 -0.97 -11.91 36.60
CA PRO A 95 -0.03 -10.90 37.09
C PRO A 95 1.42 -11.39 37.21
N TRP A 96 1.62 -12.63 37.68
CA TRP A 96 2.94 -13.22 37.89
C TRP A 96 3.72 -13.50 36.59
N ILE A 97 3.04 -13.59 35.44
CA ILE A 97 3.71 -13.63 34.13
C ILE A 97 3.92 -12.20 33.65
N TRP A 98 2.86 -11.40 33.69
CA TRP A 98 2.85 -10.07 33.10
C TRP A 98 3.91 -9.15 33.70
N THR A 99 4.08 -9.14 35.03
CA THR A 99 5.04 -8.28 35.74
C THR A 99 6.50 -8.58 35.39
N ARG A 100 6.80 -9.79 34.91
CA ARG A 100 8.15 -10.25 34.53
C ARG A 100 8.49 -9.96 33.07
N LEU A 101 7.53 -9.50 32.27
CA LEU A 101 7.79 -9.16 30.87
C LEU A 101 8.66 -7.91 30.76
N PRO A 102 9.54 -7.82 29.74
CA PRO A 102 10.33 -6.63 29.51
C PRO A 102 9.44 -5.43 29.18
N GLY A 103 9.89 -4.23 29.59
CA GLY A 103 9.17 -2.98 29.35
C GLY A 103 7.95 -2.72 30.24
N ARG A 104 7.77 -3.46 31.35
CA ARG A 104 6.61 -3.29 32.26
C ARG A 104 6.89 -2.45 33.50
N ALA A 105 8.14 -2.13 33.79
CA ALA A 105 8.54 -1.42 35.02
C ALA A 105 7.76 -0.11 35.25
N ILE A 106 7.62 0.72 34.21
CA ILE A 106 6.93 2.01 34.28
C ILE A 106 5.42 1.83 34.46
N ALA A 107 4.83 0.85 33.79
CA ALA A 107 3.42 0.52 33.95
C ALA A 107 3.11 0.01 35.37
N LEU A 108 4.01 -0.82 35.93
CA LEU A 108 3.90 -1.29 37.32
C LEU A 108 4.03 -0.15 38.33
N GLN A 109 5.02 0.71 38.18
CA GLN A 109 5.19 1.89 39.03
C GLN A 109 3.94 2.80 39.00
N SER A 110 3.34 2.97 37.82
CA SER A 110 2.11 3.75 37.66
C SER A 110 0.92 3.13 38.40
N LEU A 111 0.78 1.79 38.35
CA LEU A 111 -0.26 1.07 39.08
C LEU A 111 -0.07 1.16 40.60
N GLU A 112 1.17 1.01 41.07
CA GLU A 112 1.53 1.15 42.48
C GLU A 112 1.21 2.55 43.01
N LEU A 113 1.60 3.60 42.29
CA LEU A 113 1.29 5.00 42.64
C LEU A 113 -0.21 5.29 42.65
N ALA A 114 -0.98 4.63 41.77
CA ALA A 114 -2.44 4.75 41.73
C ALA A 114 -3.15 3.91 42.81
N GLY A 115 -2.43 3.12 43.61
CA GLY A 115 -3.02 2.18 44.57
C GLY A 115 -3.83 1.07 43.91
N VAL A 116 -3.58 0.78 42.62
CA VAL A 116 -4.29 -0.24 41.86
C VAL A 116 -3.48 -1.55 41.88
N PRO A 117 -4.05 -2.67 42.36
CA PRO A 117 -3.32 -3.93 42.38
C PRO A 117 -3.04 -4.43 40.96
N ALA A 118 -1.91 -5.12 40.77
CA ALA A 118 -1.60 -5.79 39.50
C ALA A 118 -2.61 -6.92 39.24
N THR A 119 -3.56 -6.67 38.34
CA THR A 119 -4.58 -7.63 37.89
C THR A 119 -4.15 -8.30 36.58
N TRP A 120 -5.03 -9.12 36.00
CA TRP A 120 -4.82 -9.70 34.68
C TRP A 120 -4.77 -8.60 33.63
N GLN A 121 -3.69 -8.57 32.85
CA GLN A 121 -3.42 -7.52 31.87
C GLN A 121 -3.10 -8.16 30.51
N SER A 122 -3.51 -7.50 29.42
CA SER A 122 -3.17 -7.97 28.07
C SER A 122 -1.67 -7.98 27.82
N LEU A 123 -1.22 -8.84 26.91
CA LEU A 123 0.16 -8.80 26.43
C LEU A 123 0.49 -7.46 25.74
N SER A 124 -0.47 -6.81 25.06
CA SER A 124 -0.35 -5.43 24.59
C SER A 124 -0.35 -4.44 25.76
N LEU A 125 0.42 -3.36 25.67
CA LEU A 125 0.35 -2.22 26.59
C LEU A 125 -0.93 -1.39 26.43
N SER A 126 -1.66 -1.54 25.33
CA SER A 126 -2.94 -0.84 25.13
C SER A 126 -3.89 -1.69 24.30
N TYR A 127 -4.74 -2.45 25.00
CA TYR A 127 -5.77 -3.31 24.41
C TYR A 127 -6.54 -2.65 23.25
N HIS A 128 -7.11 -1.46 23.48
CA HIS A 128 -7.95 -0.79 22.49
C HIS A 128 -7.20 -0.39 21.20
N LEU A 129 -5.95 0.03 21.31
CA LEU A 129 -5.14 0.43 20.14
C LEU A 129 -4.77 -0.79 19.29
N THR A 130 -4.51 -1.92 19.94
CA THR A 130 -4.25 -3.19 19.25
C THR A 130 -5.51 -3.75 18.60
N VAL A 131 -6.68 -3.60 19.22
CA VAL A 131 -7.97 -3.92 18.58
C VAL A 131 -8.19 -3.08 17.33
N TYR A 132 -7.99 -1.75 17.40
CA TYR A 132 -8.15 -0.89 16.23
C TYR A 132 -7.15 -1.21 15.11
N SER A 133 -5.91 -1.57 15.48
CA SER A 133 -4.89 -2.02 14.52
C SER A 133 -5.23 -3.36 13.88
N LEU A 134 -5.85 -4.28 14.63
CA LEU A 134 -6.35 -5.54 14.07
C LEU A 134 -7.48 -5.30 13.07
N LEU A 135 -8.41 -4.40 13.40
CA LEU A 135 -9.52 -4.05 12.52
C LEU A 135 -9.08 -3.30 11.26
N SER A 136 -7.98 -2.53 11.31
CA SER A 136 -7.46 -1.85 10.12
C SER A 136 -6.96 -2.80 9.03
N LEU A 137 -6.69 -4.08 9.36
CA LEU A 137 -6.34 -5.12 8.37
C LEU A 137 -7.52 -5.51 7.48
N LEU A 138 -8.77 -5.23 7.86
CA LEU A 138 -9.95 -5.70 7.14
C LEU A 138 -10.04 -5.15 5.71
N ALA A 139 -9.84 -3.84 5.53
CA ALA A 139 -9.89 -3.21 4.20
C ALA A 139 -8.81 -3.71 3.23
N PRO A 140 -7.50 -3.71 3.57
CA PRO A 140 -6.48 -4.27 2.69
C PRO A 140 -6.67 -5.77 2.46
N ALA A 141 -7.12 -6.54 3.45
CA ALA A 141 -7.45 -7.95 3.25
C ALA A 141 -8.59 -8.14 2.24
N ALA A 142 -9.66 -7.35 2.35
CA ALA A 142 -10.80 -7.38 1.44
C ALA A 142 -10.37 -7.10 -0.01
N VAL A 143 -9.52 -6.09 -0.18
CA VAL A 143 -8.97 -5.71 -1.48
C VAL A 143 -8.10 -6.84 -2.03
N PHE A 144 -7.10 -7.30 -1.28
CA PHE A 144 -6.18 -8.35 -1.75
C PHE A 144 -6.95 -9.60 -2.21
N LEU A 145 -7.83 -10.13 -1.35
CA LEU A 145 -8.58 -11.36 -1.62
C LEU A 145 -9.56 -11.20 -2.79
N SER A 146 -10.12 -10.01 -2.98
CA SER A 146 -10.97 -9.74 -4.14
C SER A 146 -10.16 -9.73 -5.42
N ILE A 147 -9.11 -8.90 -5.49
CA ILE A 147 -8.33 -8.63 -6.70
C ILE A 147 -7.63 -9.89 -7.22
N VAL A 148 -7.08 -10.72 -6.31
CA VAL A 148 -6.35 -11.93 -6.71
C VAL A 148 -7.24 -12.94 -7.43
N THR A 149 -8.57 -12.86 -7.26
CA THR A 149 -9.53 -13.73 -7.98
C THR A 149 -10.16 -13.10 -9.20
N LEU A 150 -9.94 -11.81 -9.45
CA LEU A 150 -10.49 -11.12 -10.61
C LEU A 150 -9.74 -11.50 -11.90
N GLY A 151 -10.49 -11.66 -12.99
CA GLY A 151 -9.92 -11.81 -14.33
C GLY A 151 -9.32 -10.50 -14.86
N SER A 152 -8.58 -10.58 -15.98
CA SER A 152 -7.86 -9.44 -16.56
C SER A 152 -8.75 -8.23 -16.85
N LYS A 153 -9.94 -8.47 -17.43
CA LYS A 153 -10.89 -7.39 -17.76
C LYS A 153 -11.40 -6.70 -16.48
N GLN A 154 -11.77 -7.48 -15.48
CA GLN A 154 -12.24 -6.96 -14.19
C GLN A 154 -11.16 -6.14 -13.48
N ARG A 155 -9.91 -6.62 -13.47
CA ARG A 155 -8.78 -5.87 -12.91
C ARG A 155 -8.59 -4.54 -13.63
N GLN A 156 -8.68 -4.52 -14.95
CA GLN A 156 -8.58 -3.29 -15.75
C GLN A 156 -9.63 -2.25 -15.33
N TYR A 157 -10.87 -2.69 -15.05
CA TYR A 157 -11.92 -1.80 -14.52
C TYR A 157 -11.58 -1.28 -13.13
N VAL A 158 -11.18 -2.15 -12.19
CA VAL A 158 -10.82 -1.70 -10.83
C VAL A 158 -9.65 -0.72 -10.85
N ILE A 159 -8.62 -1.00 -11.66
CA ILE A 159 -7.48 -0.09 -11.84
C ILE A 159 -7.93 1.25 -12.40
N SER A 160 -8.84 1.25 -13.39
CA SER A 160 -9.40 2.50 -13.93
C SER A 160 -10.11 3.31 -12.85
N VAL A 161 -10.87 2.66 -11.96
CA VAL A 161 -11.52 3.34 -10.82
C VAL A 161 -10.48 3.95 -9.87
N VAL A 162 -9.43 3.20 -9.52
CA VAL A 162 -8.37 3.70 -8.63
C VAL A 162 -7.61 4.86 -9.26
N LEU A 163 -7.32 4.80 -10.57
CA LEU A 163 -6.69 5.90 -11.30
C LEU A 163 -7.57 7.15 -11.32
N VAL A 164 -8.88 6.99 -11.58
CA VAL A 164 -9.84 8.10 -11.52
C VAL A 164 -9.96 8.65 -10.10
N GLY A 165 -9.99 7.80 -9.06
CA GLY A 165 -9.98 8.23 -7.67
C GLY A 165 -8.72 9.02 -7.29
N GLY A 166 -7.57 8.64 -7.84
CA GLY A 166 -6.31 9.35 -7.67
C GLY A 166 -6.33 10.70 -8.38
N LEU A 167 -6.84 10.73 -9.62
CA LEU A 167 -7.03 11.96 -10.39
C LEU A 167 -7.93 12.95 -9.64
N LEU A 168 -9.07 12.49 -9.12
CA LEU A 168 -9.98 13.31 -8.33
C LEU A 168 -9.32 13.84 -7.05
N ASN A 169 -8.47 13.03 -6.40
CA ASN A 169 -7.67 13.48 -5.26
C ASN A 169 -6.69 14.60 -5.63
N VAL A 170 -6.02 14.52 -6.80
CA VAL A 170 -5.14 15.59 -7.28
C VAL A 170 -5.93 16.86 -7.59
N ILE A 171 -7.09 16.74 -8.25
CA ILE A 171 -7.97 17.87 -8.54
C ILE A 171 -8.42 18.52 -7.21
N TRP A 172 -8.82 17.71 -6.23
CA TRP A 172 -9.18 18.19 -4.90
C TRP A 172 -8.03 18.94 -4.22
N ALA A 173 -6.81 18.41 -4.30
CA ALA A 173 -5.61 19.06 -3.78
C ALA A 173 -5.37 20.44 -4.43
N GLN A 174 -5.61 20.57 -5.74
CA GLN A 174 -5.47 21.86 -6.44
C GLN A 174 -6.54 22.87 -5.99
N LEU A 175 -7.78 22.42 -5.78
CA LEU A 175 -8.84 23.27 -5.24
C LEU A 175 -8.53 23.79 -3.83
N GLN A 176 -7.79 23.01 -3.02
CA GLN A 176 -7.29 23.45 -1.71
C GLN A 176 -6.33 24.65 -1.79
N ILE A 177 -5.54 24.77 -2.86
CA ILE A 177 -4.63 25.92 -3.06
C ILE A 177 -5.43 27.18 -3.42
N VAL A 178 -6.44 27.03 -4.29
CA VAL A 178 -7.22 28.16 -4.82
C VAL A 178 -8.20 28.71 -3.78
N SER A 179 -8.68 27.87 -2.86
CA SER A 179 -9.56 28.30 -1.78
C SER A 179 -8.84 29.21 -0.78
N LEU A 180 -9.37 30.42 -0.58
CA LEU A 180 -8.91 31.39 0.44
C LEU A 180 -8.94 30.83 1.88
N SER A 181 -9.63 29.71 2.11
CA SER A 181 -9.61 28.95 3.35
C SER A 181 -9.39 27.47 3.05
N ALA A 182 -8.12 27.07 2.88
CA ALA A 182 -7.71 25.67 2.73
C ALA A 182 -8.18 24.78 3.90
N ILE A 183 -8.43 25.38 5.08
CA ILE A 183 -8.94 24.71 6.29
C ILE A 183 -10.39 24.23 6.08
N SER A 184 -11.24 25.00 5.40
CA SER A 184 -12.68 24.72 5.27
C SER A 184 -12.99 23.49 4.41
N ILE A 185 -12.12 23.18 3.43
CA ILE A 185 -12.32 22.08 2.48
C ILE A 185 -11.39 20.87 2.70
N SER A 186 -10.64 20.86 3.81
CA SER A 186 -9.80 19.71 4.16
C SER A 186 -10.64 18.63 4.84
N ILE A 187 -10.63 17.41 4.29
CA ILE A 187 -11.35 16.25 4.87
C ILE A 187 -10.74 15.84 6.22
N HIS A 188 -9.43 15.99 6.36
CA HIS A 188 -8.70 15.75 7.60
C HIS A 188 -7.88 16.99 7.97
N GLN A 189 -8.15 17.58 9.13
CA GLN A 189 -7.62 18.89 9.53
C GLN A 189 -6.30 18.83 10.35
N LEU A 190 -5.54 17.74 10.25
CA LEU A 190 -4.40 17.49 11.14
C LEU A 190 -3.05 17.75 10.44
N GLY A 191 -2.23 18.65 11.01
CA GLY A 191 -0.77 18.69 10.86
C GLY A 191 -0.15 19.38 9.63
N ASN A 192 -0.80 19.41 8.46
CA ASN A 192 -0.26 20.04 7.23
C ASN A 192 -1.20 21.14 6.67
N ILE A 193 -1.59 22.08 7.53
CA ILE A 193 -2.48 23.20 7.14
C ILE A 193 -1.76 24.07 6.09
N GLY A 194 -2.44 24.35 4.97
CA GLY A 194 -1.93 25.20 3.89
C GLY A 194 -1.23 24.46 2.74
N TYR A 195 -1.08 23.12 2.81
CA TYR A 195 -0.57 22.32 1.71
C TYR A 195 -1.70 21.67 0.88
N ALA A 196 -1.42 21.44 -0.40
CA ALA A 196 -2.28 20.71 -1.32
C ALA A 196 -2.14 19.19 -1.12
N ILE A 197 -3.01 18.60 -0.30
CA ILE A 197 -2.87 17.21 0.17
C ILE A 197 -4.05 16.31 -0.18
N GLY A 198 -5.06 16.84 -0.88
CA GLY A 198 -6.19 16.05 -1.33
C GLY A 198 -7.00 15.54 -0.13
N SER A 199 -7.34 14.25 -0.14
CA SER A 199 -8.00 13.57 0.98
C SER A 199 -7.02 13.10 2.07
N PHE A 200 -5.72 13.38 1.98
CA PHE A 200 -4.73 12.95 2.97
C PHE A 200 -4.48 13.99 4.05
N SER A 201 -3.96 13.58 5.20
CA SER A 201 -3.48 14.48 6.27
C SER A 201 -1.98 14.83 6.15
N ASN A 202 -1.26 14.09 5.31
CA ASN A 202 0.19 14.22 5.15
C ASN A 202 0.55 14.32 3.66
N ARG A 203 1.32 15.35 3.30
CA ARG A 203 1.83 15.55 1.93
C ARG A 203 2.69 14.41 1.41
N ASN A 204 3.39 13.72 2.30
CA ASN A 204 4.18 12.53 1.97
C ASN A 204 3.28 11.34 1.62
N HIS A 205 2.12 11.21 2.26
CA HIS A 205 1.14 10.16 1.94
C HIS A 205 0.40 10.49 0.63
N PHE A 206 0.08 11.77 0.39
CA PHE A 206 -0.49 12.21 -0.88
C PHE A 206 0.44 11.93 -2.07
N SER A 207 1.72 12.31 -1.96
CA SER A 207 2.72 11.99 -2.99
C SER A 207 2.96 10.47 -3.13
N ALA A 208 2.84 9.71 -2.04
CA ALA A 208 2.90 8.24 -2.09
C ALA A 208 1.78 7.63 -2.93
N MET A 209 0.53 8.08 -2.76
CA MET A 209 -0.56 7.66 -3.63
C MET A 209 -0.22 7.92 -5.10
N ILE A 210 0.28 9.11 -5.42
CA ILE A 210 0.60 9.52 -6.79
C ILE A 210 1.66 8.61 -7.42
N TYR A 211 2.81 8.41 -6.75
CA TYR A 211 3.85 7.57 -7.34
C TYR A 211 3.47 6.08 -7.37
N MET A 212 2.58 5.62 -6.48
CA MET A 212 2.09 4.23 -6.51
C MET A 212 1.16 3.99 -7.70
N LEU A 213 0.42 5.02 -8.14
CA LEU A 213 -0.55 4.91 -9.23
C LEU A 213 0.01 5.25 -10.62
N ALA A 214 1.06 6.06 -10.70
CA ALA A 214 1.67 6.46 -11.98
C ALA A 214 2.19 5.29 -12.84
N PRO A 215 2.81 4.23 -12.29
CA PRO A 215 3.16 3.05 -13.09
C PRO A 215 1.93 2.32 -13.66
N LEU A 216 0.82 2.26 -12.90
CA LEU A 216 -0.41 1.59 -13.34
C LEU A 216 -1.09 2.33 -14.49
N SER A 217 -1.01 3.67 -14.52
CA SER A 217 -1.56 4.46 -15.63
C SER A 217 -0.78 4.22 -16.93
N ILE A 218 0.54 4.07 -16.85
CA ILE A 218 1.37 3.68 -17.99
C ILE A 218 1.00 2.28 -18.48
N ALA A 219 0.84 1.31 -17.57
CA ALA A 219 0.41 -0.04 -17.94
C ALA A 219 -0.94 -0.05 -18.67
N LEU A 220 -1.89 0.77 -18.21
CA LEU A 220 -3.20 0.92 -18.85
C LEU A 220 -3.10 1.53 -20.26
N MET A 221 -2.23 2.53 -20.45
CA MET A 221 -1.99 3.13 -21.77
C MET A 221 -1.34 2.16 -22.75
N LEU A 222 -0.38 1.36 -22.29
CA LEU A 222 0.32 0.38 -23.12
C LEU A 222 -0.63 -0.73 -23.60
N ASP A 223 -1.49 -1.24 -22.71
CA ASP A 223 -2.53 -2.20 -23.09
C ASP A 223 -3.53 -1.63 -24.09
N ALA A 224 -4.00 -0.41 -23.88
CA ALA A 224 -4.93 0.23 -24.80
C ALA A 224 -4.34 0.42 -26.20
N ARG A 225 -3.02 0.61 -26.33
CA ARG A 225 -2.33 0.70 -27.62
C ARG A 225 -2.18 -0.65 -28.33
N ARG A 226 -2.07 -1.75 -27.59
CA ARG A 226 -2.00 -3.11 -28.17
C ARG A 226 -3.29 -3.52 -28.88
N HIS A 227 -4.42 -2.95 -28.47
CA HIS A 227 -5.73 -3.28 -29.01
C HIS A 227 -6.34 -2.08 -29.75
N THR A 228 -6.32 -2.14 -31.08
CA THR A 228 -6.69 -1.02 -31.97
C THR A 228 -8.17 -0.61 -31.95
N HIS A 229 -9.08 -1.47 -31.47
CA HIS A 229 -10.52 -1.21 -31.49
C HIS A 229 -11.13 -1.18 -30.08
N GLY A 230 -11.85 -0.09 -29.76
CA GLY A 230 -12.73 0.01 -28.58
C GLY A 230 -12.08 0.27 -27.23
N ARG A 231 -10.75 0.46 -27.14
CA ARG A 231 -10.03 0.72 -25.88
C ARG A 231 -9.58 2.17 -25.66
N MET A 232 -10.00 3.11 -26.50
CA MET A 232 -9.64 4.54 -26.40
C MET A 232 -9.91 5.12 -25.00
N ARG A 233 -11.03 4.75 -24.37
CA ARG A 233 -11.35 5.20 -23.01
C ARG A 233 -10.26 4.88 -21.98
N PHE A 234 -9.65 3.70 -22.06
CA PHE A 234 -8.60 3.28 -21.12
C PHE A 234 -7.30 4.04 -21.39
N PHE A 235 -7.00 4.32 -22.67
CA PHE A 235 -5.88 5.18 -23.03
C PHE A 235 -6.06 6.59 -22.46
N VAL A 236 -7.25 7.19 -22.63
CA VAL A 236 -7.57 8.53 -22.11
C VAL A 236 -7.48 8.57 -20.58
N ILE A 237 -8.09 7.59 -19.89
CA ILE A 237 -7.99 7.49 -18.42
C ILE A 237 -6.53 7.42 -17.98
N GLY A 238 -5.73 6.54 -18.59
CA GLY A 238 -4.31 6.40 -18.26
C GLY A 238 -3.52 7.68 -18.53
N ALA A 239 -3.70 8.30 -19.70
CA ALA A 239 -2.97 9.50 -20.09
C ALA A 239 -3.31 10.71 -19.21
N VAL A 240 -4.61 10.98 -18.99
CA VAL A 240 -5.05 12.09 -18.13
C VAL A 240 -4.58 11.88 -16.70
N SER A 241 -4.75 10.68 -16.15
CA SER A 241 -4.29 10.36 -14.80
C SER A 241 -2.78 10.56 -14.68
N PHE A 242 -1.99 10.08 -15.64
CA PHE A 242 -0.54 10.24 -15.64
C PHE A 242 -0.11 11.71 -15.63
N VAL A 243 -0.70 12.55 -16.49
CA VAL A 243 -0.39 13.99 -16.54
C VAL A 243 -0.72 14.66 -15.21
N PHE A 244 -1.91 14.41 -14.66
CA PHE A 244 -2.30 14.97 -13.37
C PHE A 244 -1.44 14.43 -12.22
N PHE A 245 -1.00 13.18 -12.25
CA PHE A 245 -0.07 12.65 -11.27
C PHE A 245 1.28 13.36 -11.30
N LEU A 246 1.82 13.68 -12.48
CA LEU A 246 3.03 14.50 -12.59
C LEU A 246 2.83 15.88 -11.94
N LEU A 247 1.73 16.55 -12.26
CA LEU A 247 1.40 17.85 -11.67
C LEU A 247 1.20 17.76 -10.15
N GLY A 248 0.46 16.76 -9.69
CA GLY A 248 0.20 16.46 -8.29
C GLY A 248 1.48 16.23 -7.50
N LEU A 249 2.46 15.54 -8.10
CA LEU A 249 3.75 15.27 -7.46
C LEU A 249 4.51 16.58 -7.20
N LEU A 250 4.52 17.49 -8.18
CA LEU A 250 5.19 18.79 -8.07
C LEU A 250 4.55 19.68 -7.01
N ILE A 251 3.22 19.77 -6.97
CA ILE A 251 2.51 20.61 -5.99
C ILE A 251 2.47 19.99 -4.59
N SER A 252 2.84 18.72 -4.42
CA SER A 252 2.85 18.07 -3.10
C SER A 252 3.88 18.66 -2.14
N PHE A 253 4.94 19.30 -2.66
CA PHE A 253 6.11 19.75 -1.89
C PHE A 253 6.71 18.67 -0.96
N SER A 254 6.48 17.39 -1.27
CA SER A 254 7.11 16.27 -0.57
C SER A 254 8.45 15.95 -1.21
N ARG A 255 9.55 16.33 -0.56
CA ARG A 255 10.93 16.11 -1.08
C ARG A 255 11.18 14.62 -1.36
N ALA A 256 10.88 13.76 -0.39
CA ALA A 256 11.00 12.31 -0.53
C ALA A 256 10.03 11.78 -1.61
N GLY A 257 8.79 12.25 -1.62
CA GLY A 257 7.79 11.88 -2.63
C GLY A 257 8.22 12.21 -4.05
N ILE A 258 8.72 13.42 -4.30
CA ILE A 258 9.22 13.86 -5.61
C ILE A 258 10.42 13.01 -6.04
N GLY A 259 11.40 12.78 -5.15
CA GLY A 259 12.57 11.97 -5.44
C GLY A 259 12.21 10.53 -5.81
N ILE A 260 11.45 9.86 -4.94
CA ILE A 260 11.00 8.47 -5.14
C ILE A 260 10.09 8.37 -6.37
N GLY A 261 9.15 9.30 -6.55
CA GLY A 261 8.24 9.33 -7.68
C GLY A 261 8.95 9.49 -9.02
N THR A 262 10.01 10.30 -9.07
CA THR A 262 10.85 10.45 -10.26
C THR A 262 11.52 9.14 -10.64
N VAL A 263 12.14 8.47 -9.65
CA VAL A 263 12.79 7.17 -9.88
C VAL A 263 11.76 6.14 -10.35
N ALA A 264 10.57 6.11 -9.75
CA ALA A 264 9.49 5.22 -10.15
C ALA A 264 9.02 5.48 -11.61
N ILE A 265 8.80 6.75 -11.97
CA ILE A 265 8.40 7.14 -13.33
C ILE A 265 9.51 6.80 -14.34
N MET A 266 10.78 7.03 -13.99
CA MET A 266 11.91 6.68 -14.85
C MET A 266 12.05 5.17 -15.02
N ALA A 267 11.79 4.37 -13.97
CA ALA A 267 11.78 2.91 -14.06
C ALA A 267 10.71 2.40 -15.05
N CYS A 268 9.60 3.12 -15.23
CA CYS A 268 8.59 2.77 -16.23
C CYS A 268 9.11 2.86 -17.68
N LEU A 269 10.20 3.60 -17.95
CA LEU A 269 10.84 3.58 -19.27
C LEU A 269 11.36 2.19 -19.65
N ILE A 270 11.71 1.36 -18.65
CA ILE A 270 12.13 -0.02 -18.87
C ILE A 270 10.94 -0.83 -19.43
N ILE A 271 9.76 -0.69 -18.81
CA ILE A 271 8.51 -1.33 -19.28
C ILE A 271 8.21 -0.90 -20.72
N VAL A 272 8.20 0.42 -20.99
CA VAL A 272 7.89 0.95 -22.33
C VAL A 272 8.89 0.45 -23.38
N ARG A 273 10.19 0.36 -23.05
CA ARG A 273 11.22 -0.17 -23.96
C ARG A 273 11.02 -1.65 -24.25
N ARG A 274 10.77 -2.45 -23.20
CA ARG A 274 10.53 -3.89 -23.31
C ARG A 274 9.27 -4.21 -24.12
N GLU A 275 8.24 -3.37 -24.01
CA GLU A 275 7.01 -3.45 -24.79
C GLU A 275 7.22 -3.14 -26.28
N ARG A 276 8.15 -2.24 -26.60
CA ARG A 276 8.43 -1.82 -27.97
C ARG A 276 9.54 -2.61 -28.65
N SER A 277 9.87 -3.81 -28.17
CA SER A 277 10.94 -4.64 -28.76
C SER A 277 10.72 -4.78 -30.29
N GLY A 278 11.59 -4.14 -31.09
CA GLY A 278 11.49 -4.00 -32.55
C GLY A 278 11.27 -2.57 -33.09
N GLN A 279 10.90 -1.60 -32.25
CA GLN A 279 10.72 -0.18 -32.63
C GLN A 279 11.51 0.74 -31.67
N HIS A 280 12.33 1.63 -32.22
CA HIS A 280 13.03 2.63 -31.42
C HIS A 280 12.03 3.49 -30.62
N LEU A 281 12.38 3.82 -29.36
CA LEU A 281 11.64 4.82 -28.61
C LEU A 281 11.62 6.11 -29.44
N SER A 282 10.45 6.65 -29.76
CA SER A 282 10.37 7.85 -30.58
C SER A 282 11.16 8.97 -29.90
N ARG A 283 12.03 9.66 -30.64
CA ARG A 283 12.81 10.83 -30.16
C ARG A 283 11.99 11.77 -29.25
N PRO A 284 10.74 12.16 -29.57
CA PRO A 284 9.94 13.02 -28.69
C PRO A 284 9.62 12.40 -27.32
N MET A 285 9.49 11.07 -27.19
CA MET A 285 9.27 10.43 -25.89
C MET A 285 10.55 10.35 -25.05
N LEU A 286 11.70 10.14 -25.68
CA LEU A 286 13.00 10.21 -25.00
C LEU A 286 13.28 11.64 -24.52
N ILE A 287 13.02 12.62 -25.37
CA ILE A 287 13.19 14.04 -25.07
C ILE A 287 12.19 14.48 -24.00
N GLY A 288 10.91 14.11 -24.11
CA GLY A 288 9.91 14.43 -23.09
C GLY A 288 10.21 13.78 -21.73
N GLY A 289 10.66 12.51 -21.73
CA GLY A 289 11.11 11.83 -20.52
C GLY A 289 12.37 12.46 -19.91
N ALA A 290 13.33 12.86 -20.74
CA ALA A 290 14.54 13.55 -20.30
C ALA A 290 14.26 14.95 -19.76
N ILE A 291 13.37 15.73 -20.41
CA ILE A 291 12.95 17.05 -19.94
C ILE A 291 12.19 16.94 -18.62
N ALA A 292 11.30 15.97 -18.47
CA ALA A 292 10.61 15.72 -17.20
C ALA A 292 11.61 15.31 -16.10
N ALA A 293 12.56 14.43 -16.40
CA ALA A 293 13.60 14.05 -15.46
C ALA A 293 14.49 15.24 -15.06
N VAL A 294 14.90 16.07 -16.03
CA VAL A 294 15.71 17.28 -15.78
C VAL A 294 14.93 18.33 -15.00
N ALA A 295 13.65 18.55 -15.30
CA ALA A 295 12.79 19.48 -14.57
C ALA A 295 12.62 19.05 -13.11
N VAL A 296 12.43 17.74 -12.87
CA VAL A 296 12.30 17.24 -11.51
C VAL A 296 13.64 17.23 -10.77
N VAL A 297 14.75 16.84 -11.42
CA VAL A 297 16.09 16.94 -10.83
C VAL A 297 16.43 18.39 -10.53
N GLY A 298 16.13 19.33 -11.43
CA GLY A 298 16.30 20.76 -11.21
C GLY A 298 15.50 21.25 -10.01
N MET A 299 14.25 20.81 -9.87
CA MET A 299 13.42 21.15 -8.71
C MET A 299 13.92 20.51 -7.40
N LEU A 300 14.42 19.27 -7.45
CA LEU A 300 15.06 18.61 -6.31
C LEU A 300 16.33 19.35 -5.88
N VAL A 301 17.12 19.83 -6.84
CA VAL A 301 18.31 20.64 -6.60
C VAL A 301 17.93 21.98 -5.98
N LEU A 302 16.91 22.68 -6.50
CA LEU A 302 16.41 23.94 -5.93
C LEU A 302 15.90 23.77 -4.50
N ASN A 303 15.17 22.68 -4.21
CA ASN A 303 14.74 22.35 -2.85
C ASN A 303 15.90 21.88 -1.94
N ALA A 304 16.98 21.33 -2.52
CA ALA A 304 18.21 21.01 -1.81
C ALA A 304 19.07 22.25 -1.51
N PHE A 305 18.84 23.38 -2.18
CA PHE A 305 19.44 24.65 -1.80
C PHE A 305 18.74 25.27 -0.58
N ASP A 306 17.41 25.16 -0.45
CA ASP A 306 16.70 25.51 0.79
C ASP A 306 17.16 24.63 1.98
N LEU A 307 17.55 23.38 1.70
CA LEU A 307 18.12 22.45 2.68
C LEU A 307 19.44 22.94 3.27
N LEU A 308 20.21 23.80 2.58
CA LEU A 308 21.46 24.34 3.14
C LEU A 308 21.21 25.41 4.23
N GLY A 309 20.02 25.99 4.29
CA GLY A 309 19.64 26.99 5.30
C GLY A 309 19.13 26.43 6.64
N GLU A 310 18.50 25.25 6.65
CA GLU A 310 17.78 24.68 7.82
C GLU A 310 18.49 23.49 8.52
N ARG A 311 19.70 23.12 8.09
CA ARG A 311 20.44 21.88 8.42
C ARG A 311 20.64 21.53 9.91
N GLY A 312 20.53 22.49 10.83
CA GLY A 312 20.91 22.24 12.23
C GLY A 312 19.87 21.48 13.06
N LEU A 313 18.57 21.71 12.88
CA LEU A 313 17.56 21.31 13.88
C LEU A 313 16.72 20.09 13.49
N VAL A 314 16.56 19.83 12.19
CA VAL A 314 15.67 18.79 11.65
C VAL A 314 16.37 17.43 11.53
N ASP A 315 17.64 17.41 11.11
CA ASP A 315 18.42 16.17 10.99
C ASP A 315 18.75 15.59 12.37
N ASP A 316 19.11 16.43 13.35
CA ASP A 316 19.32 16.01 14.73
C ASP A 316 18.06 15.36 15.34
N ALA A 317 16.88 15.90 15.03
CA ALA A 317 15.60 15.33 15.49
C ALA A 317 15.32 13.95 14.88
N ARG A 318 15.66 13.74 13.59
CA ARG A 318 15.46 12.46 12.90
C ARG A 318 16.43 11.39 13.38
N VAL A 319 17.70 11.75 13.58
CA VAL A 319 18.71 10.83 14.11
C VAL A 319 18.37 10.43 15.54
N LEU A 320 17.94 11.39 16.38
CA LEU A 320 17.47 11.11 17.73
C LEU A 320 16.25 10.19 17.72
N MET A 321 15.25 10.46 16.88
CA MET A 321 14.05 9.62 16.76
C MET A 321 14.40 8.20 16.31
N LEU A 322 15.31 8.05 15.35
CA LEU A 322 15.80 6.75 14.91
C LEU A 322 16.47 6.00 16.06
N SER A 323 17.37 6.66 16.79
CA SER A 323 18.07 6.08 17.95
C SER A 323 17.08 5.63 19.03
N ASN A 324 16.12 6.50 19.39
CA ASN A 324 15.09 6.19 20.37
C ASN A 324 14.20 5.02 19.93
N THR A 325 13.86 4.95 18.64
CA THR A 325 13.07 3.84 18.09
C THR A 325 13.84 2.53 18.18
N ILE A 326 15.15 2.53 17.91
CA ILE A 326 16.01 1.34 18.04
C ILE A 326 16.07 0.89 19.51
N ASP A 327 16.22 1.83 20.46
CA ASP A 327 16.22 1.51 21.88
C ASP A 327 14.90 0.83 22.31
N LEU A 328 13.75 1.32 21.81
CA LEU A 328 12.45 0.70 22.07
C LEU A 328 12.36 -0.75 21.56
N ILE A 329 12.99 -1.09 20.43
CA ILE A 329 13.03 -2.48 19.94
C ILE A 329 13.71 -3.39 20.96
N THR A 330 14.80 -2.91 21.59
CA THR A 330 15.50 -3.68 22.63
C THR A 330 14.72 -3.78 23.95
N ARG A 331 13.84 -2.81 24.24
CA ARG A 331 12.93 -2.84 25.39
C ARG A 331 11.75 -3.80 25.21
N TYR A 332 11.33 -4.07 23.97
CA TYR A 332 10.19 -4.95 23.65
C TYR A 332 10.51 -6.07 22.65
N PRO A 333 11.55 -6.91 22.88
CA PRO A 333 12.09 -7.82 21.86
C PRO A 333 11.19 -9.02 21.53
N GLY A 334 10.34 -9.45 22.46
CA GLY A 334 9.49 -10.64 22.34
C GLY A 334 8.32 -10.42 21.39
N PHE A 335 7.15 -10.09 21.94
CA PHE A 335 5.93 -9.84 21.17
C PHE A 335 5.67 -8.36 20.88
N GLY A 336 6.68 -7.50 21.08
CA GLY A 336 6.55 -6.06 20.95
C GLY A 336 5.73 -5.42 22.08
N SER A 337 5.52 -4.11 21.97
CA SER A 337 4.70 -3.33 22.90
C SER A 337 3.18 -3.47 22.68
N GLY A 338 2.78 -4.00 21.53
CA GLY A 338 1.40 -4.03 21.05
C GLY A 338 1.22 -3.16 19.81
N PHE A 339 0.48 -3.63 18.80
CA PHE A 339 0.17 -2.79 17.63
C PHE A 339 -0.65 -1.55 18.01
N GLY A 340 -0.31 -0.42 17.39
CA GLY A 340 -0.88 0.90 17.65
C GLY A 340 -0.32 1.60 18.90
N THR A 341 0.65 1.02 19.61
CA THR A 341 1.17 1.55 20.88
C THR A 341 2.41 2.43 20.72
N PHE A 342 2.96 2.56 19.51
CA PHE A 342 4.21 3.29 19.28
C PHE A 342 4.25 4.67 19.96
N ALA A 343 3.28 5.54 19.68
CA ALA A 343 3.24 6.89 20.25
C ALA A 343 3.32 6.89 21.79
N LYS A 344 2.62 5.95 22.45
CA LYS A 344 2.62 5.83 23.91
C LYS A 344 3.97 5.41 24.44
N VAL A 345 4.58 4.37 23.85
CA VAL A 345 5.88 3.86 24.35
C VAL A 345 7.03 4.80 24.00
N TYR A 346 6.91 5.54 22.90
CA TYR A 346 7.89 6.53 22.48
C TYR A 346 7.92 7.71 23.46
N GLN A 347 6.76 8.27 23.84
CA GLN A 347 6.67 9.37 24.82
C GLN A 347 7.24 9.01 26.20
N ILE A 348 7.08 7.75 26.61
CA ILE A 348 7.67 7.26 27.87
C ILE A 348 9.22 7.23 27.79
N GLY A 349 9.77 7.04 26.60
CA GLY A 349 11.21 6.99 26.36
C GLY A 349 11.85 8.33 26.01
N GLU A 350 11.06 9.39 25.73
CA GLU A 350 11.60 10.71 25.43
C GLU A 350 12.19 11.36 26.69
N ALA A 351 13.43 11.85 26.58
CA ALA A 351 14.06 12.61 27.66
C ALA A 351 13.31 13.95 27.84
N PRO A 352 13.03 14.42 29.07
CA PRO A 352 12.29 15.65 29.31
C PRO A 352 12.84 16.87 28.57
N GLU A 353 14.16 16.91 28.35
CA GLU A 353 14.87 17.98 27.65
C GLU A 353 14.66 17.94 26.12
N THR A 354 14.19 16.80 25.61
CA THR A 354 13.94 16.55 24.18
C THR A 354 12.45 16.59 23.81
N ILE A 355 11.56 16.80 24.79
CA ILE A 355 10.13 17.00 24.57
C ILE A 355 9.97 18.28 23.75
N ARG A 356 9.79 18.13 22.44
CA ARG A 356 9.55 19.24 21.51
C ARG A 356 8.09 19.67 21.57
N TYR A 357 7.81 20.87 21.07
CA TYR A 357 6.45 21.41 20.90
C TYR A 357 5.55 20.60 19.92
N TYR A 358 6.04 19.50 19.32
CA TYR A 358 5.32 18.71 18.32
C TYR A 358 5.20 17.24 18.75
N TYR A 359 3.97 16.71 18.70
CA TYR A 359 3.62 15.34 19.06
C TYR A 359 4.08 14.34 17.99
N ILE A 360 4.90 13.36 18.37
CA ILE A 360 5.34 12.27 17.49
C ILE A 360 4.31 11.12 17.54
N ASN A 361 3.54 10.99 16.45
CA ASN A 361 2.50 9.96 16.33
C ASN A 361 3.03 8.59 15.87
N HIS A 362 4.06 8.59 15.02
CA HIS A 362 4.62 7.41 14.38
C HIS A 362 6.13 7.56 14.25
N ALA A 363 6.84 6.44 14.17
CA ALA A 363 8.20 6.43 13.72
C ALA A 363 8.18 6.86 12.25
N HIS A 364 9.12 7.70 11.84
CA HIS A 364 9.34 8.00 10.43
C HIS A 364 10.04 6.82 9.73
N ASN A 365 9.57 5.59 10.00
CA ASN A 365 10.05 4.32 9.49
C ASN A 365 9.04 3.21 9.86
N ASP A 366 8.22 2.78 8.88
CA ASP A 366 7.23 1.70 9.08
C ASP A 366 7.90 0.41 9.59
N TRP A 367 9.10 0.09 9.09
CA TRP A 367 9.80 -1.15 9.44
C TRP A 367 10.15 -1.21 10.91
N LEU A 368 10.76 -0.15 11.43
CA LEU A 368 11.18 -0.08 12.83
C LEU A 368 9.97 0.00 13.76
N GLU A 369 8.93 0.76 13.39
CA GLU A 369 7.70 0.81 14.18
C GLU A 369 7.04 -0.57 14.30
N MET A 370 6.95 -1.32 13.19
CA MET A 370 6.42 -2.69 13.21
C MET A 370 7.23 -3.62 14.13
N LEU A 371 8.55 -3.43 14.23
CA LEU A 371 9.41 -4.19 15.13
C LEU A 371 9.20 -3.79 16.60
N VAL A 372 9.03 -2.51 16.91
CA VAL A 372 8.68 -2.05 18.27
C VAL A 372 7.34 -2.65 18.70
N GLU A 373 6.35 -2.58 17.81
CA GLU A 373 4.97 -2.96 18.13
C GLU A 373 4.73 -4.46 18.14
N GLY A 374 5.43 -5.22 17.30
CA GLY A 374 5.18 -6.64 17.06
C GLY A 374 6.34 -7.58 17.41
N GLY A 375 7.53 -7.05 17.70
CA GLY A 375 8.71 -7.81 18.12
C GLY A 375 9.18 -8.88 17.12
N LEU A 376 9.79 -9.93 17.65
CA LEU A 376 10.37 -11.04 16.88
C LEU A 376 9.37 -11.73 15.93
N PRO A 377 8.10 -12.02 16.32
CA PRO A 377 7.13 -12.61 15.39
C PRO A 377 6.95 -11.79 14.11
N VAL A 378 6.87 -10.46 14.24
CA VAL A 378 6.69 -9.57 13.10
C VAL A 378 7.97 -9.43 12.28
N ALA A 379 9.16 -9.49 12.91
CA ALA A 379 10.43 -9.58 12.19
C ALA A 379 10.47 -10.78 11.23
N ILE A 380 10.00 -11.95 11.69
CA ILE A 380 9.93 -13.17 10.86
C ILE A 380 8.94 -12.99 9.70
N ILE A 381 7.77 -12.41 9.97
CA ILE A 381 6.75 -12.11 8.94
C ILE A 381 7.31 -11.16 7.89
N ILE A 382 8.01 -10.09 8.31
CA ILE A 382 8.67 -9.12 7.43
C ILE A 382 9.67 -9.82 6.53
N ILE A 383 10.58 -10.62 7.08
CA ILE A 383 11.60 -11.34 6.30
C ILE A 383 10.94 -12.27 5.27
N ALA A 384 9.93 -13.05 5.69
CA ALA A 384 9.20 -13.93 4.78
C ALA A 384 8.47 -13.14 3.67
N GLY A 385 7.88 -11.98 4.00
CA GLY A 385 7.25 -11.07 3.05
C GLY A 385 8.24 -10.49 2.04
N VAL A 386 9.41 -10.04 2.49
CA VAL A 386 10.48 -9.52 1.62
C VAL A 386 11.00 -10.60 0.68
N VAL A 387 11.25 -11.82 1.18
CA VAL A 387 11.67 -12.95 0.35
C VAL A 387 10.60 -13.31 -0.68
N TRP A 388 9.32 -13.30 -0.30
CA TRP A 388 8.21 -13.52 -1.22
C TRP A 388 8.15 -12.44 -2.30
N LEU A 389 8.20 -11.16 -1.91
CA LEU A 389 8.21 -10.04 -2.84
C LEU A 389 9.40 -10.10 -3.80
N ALA A 390 10.60 -10.37 -3.32
CA ALA A 390 11.79 -10.49 -4.15
C ALA A 390 11.62 -11.58 -5.23
N ARG A 391 11.04 -12.74 -4.87
CA ARG A 391 10.72 -13.80 -5.83
C ARG A 391 9.65 -13.38 -6.85
N ARG A 392 8.63 -12.61 -6.42
CA ARG A 392 7.58 -12.10 -7.32
C ARG A 392 8.10 -11.03 -8.27
N ILE A 393 8.93 -10.11 -7.77
CA ILE A 393 9.63 -9.13 -8.59
C ILE A 393 10.48 -9.87 -9.62
N TYR A 394 11.36 -10.76 -9.20
CA TYR A 394 12.18 -11.55 -10.12
C TYR A 394 11.34 -12.28 -11.18
N SER A 395 10.24 -12.92 -10.77
CA SER A 395 9.33 -13.62 -11.69
C SER A 395 8.64 -12.68 -12.68
N ALA A 396 8.20 -11.50 -12.25
CA ALA A 396 7.53 -10.52 -13.11
C ALA A 396 8.46 -10.01 -14.21
N TRP A 397 9.74 -9.80 -13.89
CA TRP A 397 10.71 -9.25 -14.83
C TRP A 397 11.38 -10.32 -15.72
N LYS A 398 11.39 -11.59 -15.32
CA LYS A 398 12.00 -12.68 -16.09
C LYS A 398 11.23 -13.07 -17.36
N VAL A 399 9.90 -12.93 -17.35
CA VAL A 399 9.05 -13.29 -18.50
C VAL A 399 9.08 -12.16 -19.53
N PRO A 400 9.21 -12.43 -20.84
CA PRO A 400 9.09 -11.39 -21.86
C PRO A 400 7.73 -10.68 -21.79
N THR A 401 7.75 -9.36 -21.90
CA THR A 401 6.60 -8.44 -21.92
C THR A 401 5.57 -8.80 -23.01
N GLY A 402 5.98 -9.52 -24.06
CA GLY A 402 5.15 -9.93 -25.20
C GLY A 402 3.95 -10.82 -24.85
N ASP A 403 3.90 -11.43 -23.66
CA ASP A 403 2.89 -12.43 -23.31
C ASP A 403 1.58 -11.85 -22.71
N GLY A 404 1.39 -10.52 -22.70
CA GLY A 404 0.07 -9.90 -22.43
C GLY A 404 0.02 -8.82 -21.34
N TYR A 405 -1.14 -8.16 -21.20
CA TYR A 405 -1.39 -7.04 -20.28
C TYR A 405 -1.01 -7.33 -18.81
N GLN A 406 -1.22 -8.57 -18.36
CA GLN A 406 -0.95 -8.96 -16.98
C GLN A 406 0.53 -8.85 -16.61
N ASN A 407 1.45 -9.08 -17.55
CA ASN A 407 2.89 -8.91 -17.32
C ASN A 407 3.24 -7.45 -17.07
N VAL A 408 2.79 -6.56 -17.97
CA VAL A 408 2.99 -5.11 -17.86
C VAL A 408 2.44 -4.57 -16.54
N LEU A 409 1.27 -5.08 -16.15
CA LEU A 409 0.62 -4.70 -14.91
C LEU A 409 1.38 -5.19 -13.67
N ALA A 410 1.92 -6.42 -13.70
CA ALA A 410 2.77 -6.94 -12.64
C ALA A 410 4.08 -6.15 -12.54
N GLU A 411 4.74 -5.83 -13.67
CA GLU A 411 5.94 -4.99 -13.70
C GLU A 411 5.66 -3.60 -13.11
N ALA A 412 4.59 -2.94 -13.55
CA ALA A 412 4.17 -1.66 -12.98
C ALA A 412 3.91 -1.75 -11.48
N ALA A 413 3.23 -2.81 -11.02
CA ALA A 413 2.98 -3.02 -9.61
C ALA A 413 4.27 -3.24 -8.80
N THR A 414 5.28 -3.91 -9.37
CA THR A 414 6.57 -4.07 -8.69
C THR A 414 7.31 -2.74 -8.51
N ILE A 415 7.25 -1.84 -9.50
CA ILE A 415 7.82 -0.48 -9.38
C ILE A 415 7.15 0.27 -8.24
N SER A 416 5.81 0.26 -8.20
CA SER A 416 5.02 0.93 -7.15
C SER A 416 5.30 0.35 -5.75
N ILE A 417 5.41 -0.98 -5.63
CA ILE A 417 5.73 -1.67 -4.37
C ILE A 417 7.12 -1.26 -3.87
N VAL A 418 8.14 -1.32 -4.73
CA VAL A 418 9.51 -0.95 -4.34
C VAL A 418 9.56 0.53 -3.92
N ALA A 419 8.86 1.41 -4.64
CA ALA A 419 8.79 2.83 -4.31
C ALA A 419 8.20 3.09 -2.92
N VAL A 420 7.06 2.47 -2.58
CA VAL A 420 6.44 2.68 -1.25
C VAL A 420 7.26 2.05 -0.12
N LEU A 421 7.85 0.86 -0.35
CA LEU A 421 8.70 0.20 0.64
C LEU A 421 9.99 0.99 0.92
N LEU A 422 10.53 1.68 -0.09
CA LEU A 422 11.64 2.62 0.09
C LEU A 422 11.19 3.84 0.91
N HIS A 423 10.01 4.41 0.61
CA HIS A 423 9.49 5.54 1.38
C HIS A 423 9.22 5.17 2.84
N SER A 424 8.76 3.94 3.10
CA SER A 424 8.59 3.34 4.43
C SER A 424 9.87 3.24 5.26
N THR A 425 11.06 3.50 4.70
CA THR A 425 12.32 3.62 5.48
C THR A 425 12.55 5.03 6.06
N MET A 426 11.84 6.02 5.54
CA MET A 426 11.99 7.45 5.88
C MET A 426 10.68 8.09 6.36
N ASP A 427 9.56 7.38 6.24
CA ASP A 427 8.23 7.80 6.63
C ASP A 427 7.35 6.55 6.90
N TYR A 428 6.05 6.77 7.16
CA TYR A 428 5.08 5.73 7.53
C TYR A 428 3.83 5.68 6.61
N PRO A 429 3.98 5.66 5.27
CA PRO A 429 2.84 5.75 4.35
C PRO A 429 1.83 4.61 4.50
N LEU A 430 2.28 3.41 4.86
CA LEU A 430 1.42 2.22 4.94
C LEU A 430 0.52 2.20 6.19
N ARG A 431 0.65 3.18 7.10
CA ARG A 431 -0.26 3.36 8.24
C ARG A 431 -1.61 3.96 7.86
N THR A 432 -1.78 4.45 6.63
CA THR A 432 -3.07 4.93 6.13
C THR A 432 -3.87 3.79 5.48
N THR A 433 -5.17 3.72 5.78
CA THR A 433 -6.06 2.69 5.18
C THR A 433 -6.09 2.79 3.65
N ALA A 434 -5.98 4.01 3.10
CA ALA A 434 -5.89 4.25 1.65
C ALA A 434 -4.67 3.57 1.03
N LEU A 435 -3.47 3.88 1.52
CA LEU A 435 -2.22 3.36 0.92
C LEU A 435 -2.01 1.88 1.24
N ALA A 436 -2.43 1.41 2.41
CA ALA A 436 -2.44 -0.03 2.71
C ALA A 436 -3.34 -0.81 1.74
N SER A 437 -4.51 -0.27 1.39
CA SER A 437 -5.43 -0.89 0.43
C SER A 437 -4.87 -0.87 -1.01
N ILE A 438 -4.22 0.22 -1.42
CA ILE A 438 -3.52 0.28 -2.71
C ILE A 438 -2.34 -0.70 -2.71
N PHE A 439 -1.57 -0.78 -1.64
CA PHE A 439 -0.48 -1.76 -1.51
C PHE A 439 -0.98 -3.20 -1.60
N ALA A 440 -2.12 -3.50 -0.99
CA ALA A 440 -2.80 -4.79 -1.10
C ALA A 440 -3.24 -5.11 -2.54
N LEU A 441 -3.81 -4.13 -3.26
CA LEU A 441 -4.09 -4.22 -4.69
C LEU A 441 -2.81 -4.57 -5.47
N LEU A 442 -1.72 -3.84 -5.26
CA LEU A 442 -0.44 -4.08 -5.94
C LEU A 442 0.12 -5.49 -5.64
N CYS A 443 0.06 -5.93 -4.38
CA CYS A 443 0.48 -7.27 -3.97
C CYS A 443 -0.34 -8.37 -4.68
N ALA A 444 -1.64 -8.14 -4.88
CA ALA A 444 -2.49 -9.06 -5.63
C ALA A 444 -2.12 -9.10 -7.12
N LEU A 445 -1.74 -7.96 -7.72
CA LEU A 445 -1.33 -7.89 -9.13
C LEU A 445 -0.04 -8.66 -9.42
N VAL A 446 0.91 -8.70 -8.46
CA VAL A 446 2.16 -9.46 -8.62
C VAL A 446 2.00 -10.96 -8.33
N CYS A 447 0.90 -11.39 -7.69
CA CYS A 447 0.62 -12.82 -7.48
C CYS A 447 0.43 -13.56 -8.81
N ASP A 448 -0.15 -12.88 -9.80
CA ASP A 448 -0.69 -13.45 -11.02
C ASP A 448 0.27 -13.48 -12.21
N ALA A 449 1.58 -13.32 -11.98
CA ALA A 449 2.57 -13.48 -13.04
C ALA A 449 2.32 -14.81 -13.81
N PRO A 450 2.09 -14.77 -15.13
CA PRO A 450 1.54 -15.88 -15.90
C PRO A 450 2.31 -17.17 -15.71
N ARG A 451 1.53 -18.24 -15.53
CA ARG A 451 1.98 -19.59 -15.85
C ARG A 451 2.38 -19.58 -17.32
N THR A 452 3.60 -19.98 -17.62
CA THR A 452 3.92 -20.50 -18.94
C THR A 452 2.94 -21.63 -19.21
N ALA A 453 1.90 -21.35 -19.99
CA ALA A 453 1.12 -22.39 -20.63
C ALA A 453 2.09 -23.10 -21.57
N ARG A 454 2.73 -24.17 -21.10
CA ARG A 454 3.32 -25.16 -22.01
C ARG A 454 2.18 -25.58 -22.92
N GLY A 455 2.31 -25.23 -24.18
CA GLY A 455 1.28 -25.44 -25.17
C GLY A 455 0.80 -26.88 -25.16
N SER A 456 -0.51 -27.05 -25.08
CA SER A 456 -1.17 -28.17 -25.74
C SER A 456 -1.05 -27.94 -27.25
N SER A 457 0.15 -28.17 -27.79
CA SER A 457 0.38 -28.20 -29.22
C SER A 457 -0.17 -29.52 -29.77
N GLY A 458 -1.31 -29.42 -30.45
CA GLY A 458 -1.58 -30.10 -31.71
C GLY A 458 -1.63 -31.64 -31.72
N SER A 459 -2.85 -32.18 -31.74
CA SER A 459 -3.16 -33.32 -32.60
C SER A 459 -4.19 -32.89 -33.64
N HIS A 460 -3.74 -32.22 -34.70
CA HIS A 460 -4.47 -32.20 -35.97
C HIS A 460 -4.13 -33.51 -36.70
N PRO A 461 -5.09 -34.41 -36.95
CA PRO A 461 -4.88 -35.48 -37.92
C PRO A 461 -4.84 -34.83 -39.29
N ARG A 462 -3.70 -34.96 -39.97
CA ARG A 462 -3.59 -34.63 -41.39
C ARG A 462 -4.57 -35.53 -42.16
N HIS A 463 -5.47 -34.92 -42.91
CA HIS A 463 -6.11 -35.59 -44.05
C HIS A 463 -5.01 -36.04 -45.01
N SER A 464 -4.81 -37.36 -45.12
CA SER A 464 -4.14 -37.95 -46.27
C SER A 464 -5.20 -38.15 -47.35
N SER A 465 -5.10 -37.38 -48.43
CA SER A 465 -5.66 -37.76 -49.72
C SER A 465 -4.84 -38.92 -50.29
N ARG A 466 -5.49 -40.08 -50.41
CA ARG A 466 -5.32 -41.03 -51.51
C ARG A 466 -6.64 -41.76 -51.72
#